data_AF-A0A081A5H0-F1
#
_entry.id   AF-A0A081A5H0-F1
#
_cell.length_a   1.000
_cell.length_b   1.000
_cell.length_c   1.000
_cell.angle_alpha   90.00
_cell.angle_beta   90.00
_cell.angle_gamma   90.00
#
_symmetry.space_group_name_H-M   'P 1'
#
loop_
_entity.id
_entity.type
_entity.pdbx_description
1 polymer ?
#
loop_
_entity_poly.entity_id
_entity_poly.type
_entity_poly.pdbx_seq_one_letter_code
_entity_poly.pdbx_strand_id
1 'polypeptide(L)'
;MVAISASRNEDSSPTIPKKLSRHLLHLVSRAQMSPREAVREPPRSLWRQALIWPSSPALLKKNARVAALERSHRGSSNQNEPCVSSSEIQSTVDTTVFALEQQNDQPQDKETHVLQADKSISPRKAAAKDNNLLDLSSSVKKPELSVLKLTQGSAIHATTSASSLKVLQSSLPEPPLNIVKRASLYEELREFCANGDAQITMFPDYFSHEEKLMVQAVAQGLQLGCQVGEKSVAVYKLLGHSQQGQSLRSCPPPIKGSSNNVADDVYVDVHELAQHGKDGFIAKLRLRRLSSGSGLRRKMLWDVAELSSTADGMADPVGEGEGGVYAVQSRSSGQKLALFKPAEEEKFVREGLFAGEGAVREEAAYVLDSRSNGFSGVPPTAVAQLRLTNVGRAKQGAVQRFMSSTIGSMESFGMPFDLDKAREFVPVEQVHRIALLDVRVFNTDRHPGNILLIGEKKPYTMVPIDHGCILPSWFHLSEARFDWLEYPQTLEPFSPAAMQYIEALDAERDAKTLRSLGIREECVTTLKICTLFLKLAATQGKTLHWMGNFMTRDGCFQEPSRLELAIQSACERSGIPYTFKPNKFDEQRGEIEIGVLSRRPPNEFFLTLERLLLEAISSDKS
;
A
#
# COMPACT_ATOMS: atom_id res chain seq x y z
N MET A 1 19.06 39.43 -30.90
CA MET A 1 18.31 40.32 -31.83
C MET A 1 17.15 39.50 -32.38
N VAL A 2 15.92 40.00 -32.46
CA VAL A 2 15.40 41.36 -32.25
C VAL A 2 14.81 41.52 -30.84
N ALA A 3 14.65 42.75 -30.35
CA ALA A 3 13.95 43.08 -29.12
C ALA A 3 12.76 44.00 -29.42
N ILE A 4 11.66 43.85 -28.69
CA ILE A 4 10.53 44.81 -28.65
C ILE A 4 10.18 45.04 -27.17
N SER A 5 9.99 46.31 -26.79
CA SER A 5 9.90 46.73 -25.39
C SER A 5 8.80 47.78 -25.19
N ALA A 6 7.78 47.43 -24.40
CA ALA A 6 6.81 48.34 -23.78
C ALA A 6 5.93 47.52 -22.80
N SER A 7 5.40 48.06 -21.70
CA SER A 7 5.75 49.25 -20.93
C SER A 7 5.15 49.10 -19.53
N ARG A 8 5.77 49.68 -18.49
CA ARG A 8 5.13 49.76 -17.16
C ARG A 8 3.96 50.74 -17.20
N ASN A 9 2.86 50.37 -16.54
CA ASN A 9 2.01 51.29 -15.79
C ASN A 9 1.76 50.63 -14.44
N GLU A 10 2.00 51.35 -13.35
CA GLU A 10 1.45 51.03 -12.04
C GLU A 10 0.22 51.90 -11.84
N ASP A 11 -0.86 51.32 -11.30
CA ASP A 11 -1.83 52.09 -10.53
C ASP A 11 -2.46 51.19 -9.46
N SER A 12 -2.97 51.79 -8.37
CA SER A 12 -3.00 51.11 -7.07
C SER A 12 -4.40 50.94 -6.45
N SER A 13 -4.69 49.74 -5.92
CA SER A 13 -5.44 49.50 -4.68
C SER A 13 -5.65 47.99 -4.42
N PRO A 14 -5.70 47.53 -3.15
CA PRO A 14 -5.77 46.11 -2.83
C PRO A 14 -7.21 45.57 -2.86
N THR A 15 -7.41 44.41 -3.49
CA THR A 15 -8.64 43.61 -3.34
C THR A 15 -8.31 42.17 -2.97
N ILE A 16 -9.11 41.59 -2.06
CA ILE A 16 -8.87 40.28 -1.45
C ILE A 16 -9.06 39.18 -2.53
N PRO A 17 -8.11 38.24 -2.70
CA PRO A 17 -8.26 37.14 -3.66
C PRO A 17 -9.39 36.21 -3.20
N LYS A 18 -10.50 36.21 -3.96
CA LYS A 18 -11.55 35.20 -3.81
C LYS A 18 -11.02 33.85 -4.27
N LYS A 19 -11.35 32.77 -3.55
CA LYS A 19 -11.00 31.39 -3.93
C LYS A 19 -11.49 31.10 -5.36
N LEU A 20 -10.57 30.92 -6.29
CA LEU A 20 -10.85 30.34 -7.61
C LEU A 20 -10.95 28.81 -7.44
N SER A 21 -12.01 28.21 -7.97
CA SER A 21 -12.21 26.76 -7.89
C SER A 21 -11.42 26.03 -8.98
N ARG A 22 -11.06 24.75 -8.72
CA ARG A 22 -10.36 23.85 -9.66
C ARG A 22 -10.98 23.82 -11.08
N HIS A 23 -12.28 24.10 -11.16
CA HIS A 23 -13.08 24.09 -12.39
C HIS A 23 -12.58 25.06 -13.48
N LEU A 24 -12.06 26.24 -13.12
CA LEU A 24 -11.71 27.27 -14.11
C LEU A 24 -10.43 26.97 -14.90
N LEU A 25 -9.45 26.32 -14.29
CA LEU A 25 -8.22 25.89 -14.96
C LEU A 25 -8.50 24.80 -16.02
N HIS A 26 -9.49 23.93 -15.77
CA HIS A 26 -9.80 22.81 -16.66
C HIS A 26 -10.51 23.23 -17.96
N LEU A 27 -11.13 24.41 -18.01
CA LEU A 27 -11.86 24.91 -19.18
C LEU A 27 -10.94 25.53 -20.26
N VAL A 28 -9.79 26.09 -19.88
CA VAL A 28 -8.92 26.84 -20.80
C VAL A 28 -8.23 25.95 -21.85
N SER A 29 -8.01 24.66 -21.57
CA SER A 29 -7.38 23.72 -22.52
C SER A 29 -8.33 23.15 -23.59
N ARG A 30 -9.63 23.48 -23.59
CA ARG A 30 -10.63 22.72 -24.38
C ARG A 30 -11.12 23.39 -25.68
N ALA A 31 -10.42 24.41 -26.18
CA ALA A 31 -10.91 25.31 -27.23
C ALA A 31 -10.11 25.30 -28.55
N GLN A 32 -9.76 24.12 -29.10
CA GLN A 32 -9.36 23.97 -30.51
C GLN A 32 -9.36 22.51 -31.00
N MET A 33 -10.45 22.07 -31.66
CA MET A 33 -10.48 21.00 -32.69
C MET A 33 -11.84 21.02 -33.41
N SER A 34 -11.91 20.49 -34.64
CA SER A 34 -13.09 20.54 -35.52
C SER A 34 -13.57 19.13 -35.93
N PRO A 35 -14.90 18.85 -36.01
CA PRO A 35 -15.40 17.48 -36.13
C PRO A 35 -15.68 17.02 -37.58
N ARG A 36 -14.82 16.14 -38.10
CA ARG A 36 -15.06 15.14 -39.17
C ARG A 36 -14.12 13.95 -38.90
N GLU A 37 -14.43 12.70 -39.21
CA GLU A 37 -15.56 12.08 -39.94
C GLU A 37 -15.89 10.72 -39.28
N ALA A 38 -17.07 10.14 -39.56
CA ALA A 38 -17.42 8.79 -39.13
C ALA A 38 -17.66 7.89 -40.36
N VAL A 39 -17.44 6.57 -40.27
CA VAL A 39 -18.22 5.48 -40.95
C VAL A 39 -17.54 4.08 -40.87
N ARG A 40 -18.39 3.03 -40.78
CA ARG A 40 -18.18 1.56 -41.03
C ARG A 40 -17.41 0.69 -40.01
N GLU A 41 -18.19 -0.12 -39.29
CA GLU A 41 -17.81 -1.46 -38.84
C GLU A 41 -17.81 -2.49 -40.00
N PRO A 42 -17.00 -3.56 -39.94
CA PRO A 42 -17.23 -4.83 -40.63
C PRO A 42 -17.94 -5.87 -39.72
N PRO A 43 -18.55 -6.95 -40.28
CA PRO A 43 -19.57 -7.73 -39.58
C PRO A 43 -19.06 -8.81 -38.61
N ARG A 44 -19.90 -9.13 -37.61
CA ARG A 44 -19.71 -10.24 -36.67
C ARG A 44 -19.80 -11.60 -37.39
N SER A 45 -18.90 -12.52 -37.06
CA SER A 45 -19.03 -13.96 -37.37
C SER A 45 -18.90 -14.80 -36.10
N LEU A 46 -19.43 -16.02 -36.14
CA LEU A 46 -19.75 -16.81 -34.94
C LEU A 46 -18.63 -17.79 -34.55
N TRP A 47 -18.00 -17.57 -33.38
CA TRP A 47 -17.47 -18.67 -32.55
C TRP A 47 -17.63 -18.37 -31.06
N ARG A 48 -18.30 -19.28 -30.34
CA ARG A 48 -18.35 -19.29 -28.86
C ARG A 48 -17.23 -20.18 -28.32
N GLN A 49 -16.44 -19.67 -27.37
CA GLN A 49 -16.12 -20.36 -26.10
C GLN A 49 -15.21 -19.49 -25.22
N ALA A 50 -15.80 -18.85 -24.21
CA ALA A 50 -15.07 -18.25 -23.08
C ALA A 50 -15.88 -18.47 -21.81
N LEU A 51 -15.25 -19.11 -20.83
CA LEU A 51 -15.84 -19.64 -19.59
C LEU A 51 -16.63 -18.57 -18.80
N ILE A 52 -17.91 -18.86 -18.54
CA ILE A 52 -18.65 -18.23 -17.43
C ILE A 52 -18.20 -18.91 -16.14
N TRP A 53 -17.88 -18.14 -15.10
CA TRP A 53 -17.87 -18.65 -13.72
C TRP A 53 -18.41 -17.58 -12.75
N PRO A 54 -19.36 -17.90 -11.86
CA PRO A 54 -19.99 -16.92 -10.97
C PRO A 54 -19.08 -16.51 -9.82
N SER A 55 -19.12 -15.23 -9.47
CA SER A 55 -18.37 -14.62 -8.37
C SER A 55 -19.18 -14.61 -7.07
N SER A 56 -19.05 -15.65 -6.24
CA SER A 56 -19.39 -15.61 -4.80
C SER A 56 -18.74 -16.75 -4.01
N PRO A 57 -18.01 -16.47 -2.91
CA PRO A 57 -17.50 -17.50 -2.00
C PRO A 57 -18.56 -17.92 -0.97
N ALA A 58 -18.81 -19.22 -0.84
CA ALA A 58 -19.71 -19.76 0.19
C ALA A 58 -19.05 -19.76 1.59
N LEU A 59 -19.84 -19.45 2.62
CA LEU A 59 -19.40 -19.39 4.02
C LEU A 59 -19.07 -20.80 4.59
N LEU A 60 -17.77 -21.13 4.68
CA LEU A 60 -17.30 -22.33 5.38
C LEU A 60 -16.75 -21.98 6.77
N LYS A 61 -17.65 -21.97 7.77
CA LYS A 61 -17.29 -21.84 9.19
C LYS A 61 -16.47 -23.05 9.65
N LYS A 62 -15.26 -22.81 10.17
CA LYS A 62 -14.52 -23.78 11.00
C LYS A 62 -14.32 -23.23 12.41
N ASN A 63 -15.25 -23.55 13.30
CA ASN A 63 -15.05 -23.35 14.74
C ASN A 63 -14.34 -24.58 15.32
N ALA A 64 -13.20 -24.36 15.98
CA ALA A 64 -12.65 -25.33 16.92
C ALA A 64 -13.14 -24.99 18.33
N ARG A 65 -13.46 -26.01 19.15
CA ARG A 65 -13.52 -25.88 20.61
C ARG A 65 -13.21 -27.22 21.28
N VAL A 66 -12.71 -27.15 22.51
CA VAL A 66 -12.15 -28.26 23.27
C VAL A 66 -12.97 -28.47 24.54
N ALA A 67 -13.46 -29.70 24.75
CA ALA A 67 -13.77 -30.35 26.04
C ALA A 67 -14.36 -31.75 25.75
N ALA A 68 -14.42 -32.72 26.67
CA ALA A 68 -13.44 -33.27 27.63
C ALA A 68 -14.20 -34.33 28.47
N LEU A 69 -13.65 -35.55 28.63
CA LEU A 69 -14.21 -36.64 29.46
C LEU A 69 -15.60 -37.18 29.00
N GLU A 70 -16.07 -38.40 29.29
CA GLU A 70 -15.51 -39.53 30.07
C GLU A 70 -15.54 -40.89 29.33
N ARG A 71 -14.78 -41.84 29.90
CA ARG A 71 -14.88 -43.32 29.87
C ARG A 71 -16.16 -43.96 29.28
N SER A 72 -15.98 -45.00 28.43
CA SER A 72 -16.35 -46.39 28.80
C SER A 72 -15.77 -47.44 27.83
N HIS A 73 -15.91 -48.72 28.20
CA HIS A 73 -15.29 -49.92 27.63
C HIS A 73 -15.97 -50.53 26.38
N ARG A 74 -15.15 -51.30 25.62
CA ARG A 74 -15.51 -52.39 24.66
C ARG A 74 -16.28 -51.97 23.40
N GLY A 75 -16.01 -52.54 22.23
CA GLY A 75 -14.90 -53.44 21.88
C GLY A 75 -15.11 -54.17 20.54
N SER A 76 -14.01 -54.60 19.92
CA SER A 76 -13.84 -55.71 18.96
C SER A 76 -14.85 -55.91 17.80
N SER A 77 -14.30 -56.15 16.59
CA SER A 77 -14.84 -57.01 15.51
C SER A 77 -16.17 -56.62 14.83
N ASN A 78 -16.42 -56.93 13.55
CA ASN A 78 -15.53 -57.17 12.40
C ASN A 78 -16.37 -57.14 11.10
N GLN A 79 -15.68 -56.99 9.95
CA GLN A 79 -16.03 -57.61 8.65
C GLN A 79 -17.31 -57.21 7.87
N ASN A 80 -17.09 -57.05 6.55
CA ASN A 80 -17.94 -57.33 5.38
C ASN A 80 -19.25 -56.50 5.22
N GLU A 81 -19.52 -55.77 4.13
CA GLU A 81 -19.57 -56.13 2.69
C GLU A 81 -20.59 -57.23 2.31
N PRO A 82 -21.23 -57.16 1.11
CA PRO A 82 -21.56 -55.97 0.29
C PRO A 82 -22.91 -56.02 -0.51
N CYS A 83 -23.17 -54.95 -1.27
CA CYS A 83 -23.81 -54.95 -2.61
C CYS A 83 -25.35 -55.01 -2.77
N VAL A 84 -25.79 -54.79 -4.03
CA VAL A 84 -27.18 -54.87 -4.61
C VAL A 84 -28.14 -53.80 -4.02
N SER A 85 -28.48 -52.69 -4.70
CA SER A 85 -29.38 -52.51 -5.86
C SER A 85 -30.82 -53.05 -5.62
N SER A 86 -31.91 -52.48 -6.16
CA SER A 86 -32.12 -51.68 -7.37
C SER A 86 -33.34 -50.74 -7.25
N SER A 87 -33.66 -50.00 -8.34
CA SER A 87 -34.99 -49.67 -8.93
C SER A 87 -36.30 -49.99 -8.17
N GLU A 88 -37.43 -49.27 -8.29
CA GLU A 88 -37.86 -48.07 -9.05
C GLU A 88 -39.33 -47.74 -8.64
N ILE A 89 -39.99 -46.76 -9.31
CA ILE A 89 -41.47 -46.61 -9.46
C ILE A 89 -42.27 -46.20 -8.19
N GLN A 90 -43.48 -45.60 -8.26
CA GLN A 90 -44.06 -44.48 -9.04
C GLN A 90 -45.53 -44.31 -8.60
N SER A 91 -46.10 -43.09 -8.62
CA SER A 91 -47.56 -42.80 -8.46
C SER A 91 -48.20 -43.21 -7.11
N THR A 92 -49.42 -42.81 -6.71
CA THR A 92 -50.46 -41.87 -7.22
C THR A 92 -50.74 -40.79 -6.15
N VAL A 93 -50.96 -39.50 -6.46
CA VAL A 93 -52.24 -38.88 -6.91
C VAL A 93 -53.46 -39.24 -6.05
N ASP A 94 -54.06 -38.25 -5.37
CA ASP A 94 -55.53 -38.11 -5.27
C ASP A 94 -55.94 -36.63 -5.02
N THR A 95 -57.23 -36.26 -5.12
CA THR A 95 -57.65 -34.85 -5.37
C THR A 95 -58.99 -34.40 -4.76
N THR A 96 -58.97 -33.30 -3.97
CA THR A 96 -60.12 -32.43 -3.58
C THR A 96 -59.59 -31.00 -3.30
N VAL A 97 -59.95 -29.85 -3.88
CA VAL A 97 -61.10 -29.27 -4.63
C VAL A 97 -61.99 -28.33 -3.78
N PHE A 98 -62.31 -27.14 -4.33
CA PHE A 98 -63.01 -25.95 -3.76
C PHE A 98 -62.28 -25.16 -2.64
N ALA A 99 -62.42 -23.83 -2.47
CA ALA A 99 -62.77 -22.71 -3.38
C ALA A 99 -62.51 -21.32 -2.73
N LEU A 100 -62.62 -20.25 -3.55
CA LEU A 100 -63.10 -18.86 -3.34
C LEU A 100 -63.39 -18.36 -1.88
N GLU A 101 -63.26 -17.08 -1.53
CA GLU A 101 -63.43 -15.86 -2.35
C GLU A 101 -62.63 -14.63 -1.82
N GLN A 102 -63.06 -13.39 -2.09
CA GLN A 102 -62.32 -12.13 -1.83
C GLN A 102 -63.08 -11.11 -0.94
N GLN A 103 -62.36 -10.02 -0.59
CA GLN A 103 -62.84 -8.63 -0.45
C GLN A 103 -63.43 -8.09 0.89
N ASN A 104 -62.67 -7.12 1.43
CA ASN A 104 -63.05 -5.74 1.81
C ASN A 104 -63.67 -5.34 3.19
N ASP A 105 -63.51 -4.02 3.41
CA ASP A 105 -64.19 -3.05 4.29
C ASP A 105 -63.83 -2.89 5.79
N GLN A 106 -63.85 -1.61 6.19
CA GLN A 106 -63.78 -1.08 7.58
C GLN A 106 -65.21 -0.73 8.07
N PRO A 107 -65.40 -0.33 9.35
CA PRO A 107 -65.45 1.12 9.62
C PRO A 107 -64.87 1.55 11.00
N GLN A 108 -65.13 2.80 11.41
CA GLN A 108 -64.52 3.55 12.53
C GLN A 108 -65.40 3.67 13.80
N ASP A 109 -64.83 4.21 14.89
CA ASP A 109 -65.39 5.10 15.96
C ASP A 109 -64.80 4.77 17.36
N LYS A 110 -64.63 5.63 18.39
CA LYS A 110 -64.80 7.09 18.74
C LYS A 110 -64.15 7.30 20.15
N GLU A 111 -63.99 8.44 20.88
CA GLU A 111 -64.03 9.93 20.83
C GLU A 111 -63.45 10.41 22.21
N THR A 112 -62.90 11.60 22.54
CA THR A 112 -62.32 12.79 21.86
C THR A 112 -61.52 13.65 22.88
N HIS A 113 -60.95 14.79 22.41
CA HIS A 113 -60.63 16.08 23.09
C HIS A 113 -59.12 16.43 23.23
N VAL A 114 -58.54 17.46 22.57
CA VAL A 114 -58.78 18.96 22.54
C VAL A 114 -57.88 19.69 23.57
N LEU A 115 -57.06 20.73 23.29
CA LEU A 115 -56.65 21.46 22.06
C LEU A 115 -55.31 22.25 22.29
N GLN A 116 -54.54 22.52 21.22
CA GLN A 116 -53.77 23.77 20.85
C GLN A 116 -52.79 24.50 21.84
N ALA A 117 -51.81 25.32 21.42
CA ALA A 117 -51.12 25.55 20.13
C ALA A 117 -49.82 26.41 20.25
N ASP A 118 -49.02 26.41 19.18
CA ASP A 118 -48.16 27.49 18.60
C ASP A 118 -47.00 28.21 19.36
N LYS A 119 -45.82 28.11 18.73
CA LYS A 119 -44.86 29.18 18.36
C LYS A 119 -44.21 30.13 19.40
N SER A 120 -42.93 29.84 19.63
CA SER A 120 -41.76 30.67 19.20
C SER A 120 -41.12 31.74 20.11
N ILE A 121 -39.81 31.93 19.87
CA ILE A 121 -38.95 33.10 20.16
C ILE A 121 -38.46 33.28 21.63
N SER A 122 -37.24 33.80 21.73
CA SER A 122 -36.41 34.09 22.93
C SER A 122 -36.49 35.62 23.27
N PRO A 123 -35.74 36.26 24.21
CA PRO A 123 -34.45 35.86 24.83
C PRO A 123 -34.11 36.38 26.27
N ARG A 124 -32.84 36.16 26.67
CA ARG A 124 -31.98 36.97 27.58
C ARG A 124 -32.25 37.09 29.11
N LYS A 125 -31.18 36.70 29.83
CA LYS A 125 -30.49 37.40 30.95
C LYS A 125 -31.05 37.42 32.39
N ALA A 126 -30.28 36.73 33.26
CA ALA A 126 -29.45 37.31 34.35
C ALA A 126 -29.91 37.23 35.83
N ALA A 127 -28.88 37.11 36.68
CA ALA A 127 -28.83 37.32 38.14
C ALA A 127 -29.61 36.34 39.04
N ALA A 128 -29.23 36.10 40.31
CA ALA A 128 -27.92 36.13 41.00
C ALA A 128 -28.10 35.55 42.42
N LYS A 129 -27.03 35.04 43.06
CA LYS A 129 -26.79 35.20 44.51
C LYS A 129 -25.40 34.71 44.94
N ASP A 130 -24.81 35.46 45.85
CA ASP A 130 -23.46 35.31 46.38
C ASP A 130 -23.42 34.50 47.69
N ASN A 131 -22.21 34.10 48.11
CA ASN A 131 -21.62 34.65 49.34
C ASN A 131 -20.20 34.11 49.62
N ASN A 132 -19.24 35.05 49.81
CA ASN A 132 -18.14 35.01 50.80
C ASN A 132 -17.05 33.91 50.69
N LEU A 133 -15.83 34.06 51.25
CA LEU A 133 -14.85 35.15 51.53
C LEU A 133 -13.67 34.37 52.21
N LEU A 134 -12.37 34.48 51.93
CA LEU A 134 -11.44 35.63 51.85
C LEU A 134 -10.12 35.21 51.12
N ASP A 135 -9.14 36.12 51.07
CA ASP A 135 -7.90 36.05 50.28
C ASP A 135 -6.61 36.11 51.17
N LEU A 136 -5.42 36.14 50.53
CA LEU A 136 -4.11 36.65 50.97
C LEU A 136 -2.97 35.68 51.40
N SER A 137 -2.30 35.12 50.38
CA SER A 137 -0.88 35.39 50.03
C SER A 137 0.33 35.11 50.98
N SER A 138 1.45 34.75 50.32
CA SER A 138 2.87 35.06 50.65
C SER A 138 3.78 34.07 51.44
N SER A 139 4.45 33.18 50.70
CA SER A 139 5.93 33.06 50.51
C SER A 139 6.94 32.93 51.68
N VAL A 140 8.07 32.24 51.37
CA VAL A 140 9.48 32.40 51.86
C VAL A 140 10.15 31.26 52.70
N LYS A 141 11.33 30.82 52.20
CA LYS A 141 12.55 30.20 52.84
C LYS A 141 12.78 28.66 52.93
N LYS A 142 14.08 28.33 52.80
CA LYS A 142 14.80 27.04 53.03
C LYS A 142 14.96 26.72 54.53
N PRO A 143 15.45 25.52 54.88
CA PRO A 143 16.80 25.45 55.51
C PRO A 143 17.77 24.43 54.86
N GLU A 144 19.00 24.33 55.37
CA GLU A 144 20.11 23.50 54.86
C GLU A 144 20.87 22.71 55.95
N LEU A 145 21.45 21.56 55.55
CA LEU A 145 22.71 20.91 55.94
C LEU A 145 23.21 20.83 57.42
N SER A 146 23.53 19.59 57.82
CA SER A 146 24.75 19.19 58.57
C SER A 146 25.00 17.69 58.29
N VAL A 147 26.16 17.16 57.86
CA VAL A 147 27.59 17.26 58.27
C VAL A 147 27.97 16.28 59.40
N LEU A 148 28.78 15.26 59.06
CA LEU A 148 29.65 14.50 59.97
C LEU A 148 30.93 14.04 59.22
N LYS A 149 31.97 13.55 59.94
CA LYS A 149 33.39 13.54 59.50
C LYS A 149 34.03 12.16 59.28
N LEU A 150 35.21 12.18 58.64
CA LEU A 150 36.13 11.06 58.38
C LEU A 150 36.71 10.41 59.65
N THR A 151 37.21 9.18 59.48
CA THR A 151 38.41 8.64 60.17
C THR A 151 39.38 8.00 59.14
N GLN A 152 40.65 7.81 59.51
CA GLN A 152 41.73 7.29 58.64
C GLN A 152 42.19 5.87 59.08
N GLY A 153 42.88 5.11 58.22
CA GLY A 153 43.25 3.72 58.52
C GLY A 153 44.35 3.03 57.68
N SER A 154 45.57 3.58 57.64
CA SER A 154 46.83 2.90 57.23
C SER A 154 46.98 2.42 55.77
N ALA A 155 48.19 1.93 55.43
CA ALA A 155 48.62 1.60 54.06
C ALA A 155 49.64 0.44 54.01
N ILE A 156 49.73 -0.25 52.85
CA ILE A 156 50.79 -1.21 52.48
C ILE A 156 51.15 -1.02 50.99
N HIS A 157 52.44 -1.10 50.62
CA HIS A 157 52.95 -0.95 49.24
C HIS A 157 53.45 -2.28 48.63
N ALA A 158 53.13 -2.52 47.35
CA ALA A 158 53.90 -3.31 46.35
C ALA A 158 53.19 -3.14 44.97
N THR A 159 53.74 -2.46 43.95
CA THR A 159 54.63 -2.99 42.88
C THR A 159 54.07 -4.23 42.16
N THR A 160 53.88 -4.31 40.83
CA THR A 160 54.59 -3.65 39.71
C THR A 160 53.75 -3.39 38.42
N SER A 161 54.13 -2.33 37.68
CA SER A 161 54.17 -2.19 36.19
C SER A 161 52.97 -2.53 35.26
N ALA A 162 52.46 -1.46 34.61
CA ALA A 162 52.14 -1.33 33.16
C ALA A 162 51.07 -2.23 32.49
N SER A 163 50.20 -1.73 31.57
CA SER A 163 50.04 -0.36 31.04
C SER A 163 48.59 -0.05 30.61
N SER A 164 47.87 0.75 31.40
CA SER A 164 46.51 1.23 31.07
C SER A 164 46.56 2.54 30.27
N LEU A 165 46.72 2.47 28.94
CA LEU A 165 46.77 3.63 28.04
C LEU A 165 45.86 3.48 26.80
N LYS A 166 44.55 3.22 27.01
CA LYS A 166 43.52 3.45 25.97
C LYS A 166 42.05 3.55 26.47
N VAL A 167 41.82 3.88 27.74
CA VAL A 167 40.45 4.04 28.30
C VAL A 167 40.34 5.39 29.01
N LEU A 168 40.28 6.48 28.24
CA LEU A 168 39.99 7.83 28.75
C LEU A 168 39.57 8.80 27.62
N GLN A 169 38.65 8.38 26.74
CA GLN A 169 38.22 9.21 25.60
C GLN A 169 36.77 8.99 25.13
N SER A 170 35.80 9.04 26.05
CA SER A 170 34.36 9.22 25.72
C SER A 170 33.46 9.45 26.96
N SER A 171 33.72 10.51 27.74
CA SER A 171 32.82 10.96 28.83
C SER A 171 32.03 12.23 28.48
N LEU A 172 31.80 12.46 27.18
CA LEU A 172 30.81 13.42 26.69
C LEU A 172 29.47 12.69 26.50
N PRO A 173 28.33 13.33 26.78
CA PRO A 173 27.03 12.77 26.42
C PRO A 173 26.94 12.51 24.91
N GLU A 174 26.29 11.41 24.55
CA GLU A 174 25.97 11.09 23.16
C GLU A 174 25.17 12.24 22.52
N PRO A 175 25.50 12.70 21.30
CA PRO A 175 24.65 13.63 20.55
C PRO A 175 23.23 13.06 20.42
N PRO A 176 22.16 13.80 20.76
CA PRO A 176 20.81 13.23 20.78
C PRO A 176 20.40 12.54 19.47
N LEU A 177 20.81 13.08 18.33
CA LEU A 177 20.58 12.49 17.00
C LEU A 177 21.19 11.08 16.85
N ASN A 178 22.35 10.82 17.45
CA ASN A 178 22.98 9.50 17.40
C ASN A 178 22.22 8.46 18.24
N ILE A 179 21.53 8.88 19.30
CA ILE A 179 20.63 8.01 20.07
C ILE A 179 19.48 7.54 19.16
N VAL A 180 18.87 8.47 18.41
CA VAL A 180 17.78 8.18 17.46
C VAL A 180 18.28 7.31 16.29
N LYS A 181 19.46 7.61 15.72
CA LYS A 181 20.08 6.78 14.67
C LYS A 181 20.38 5.35 15.18
N ARG A 182 20.91 5.17 16.40
CA ARG A 182 21.13 3.82 16.96
C ARG A 182 19.84 3.09 17.32
N ALA A 183 18.79 3.79 17.75
CA ALA A 183 17.49 3.16 18.01
C ALA A 183 16.95 2.48 16.74
N SER A 184 16.91 3.21 15.61
CA SER A 184 16.48 2.66 14.31
C SER A 184 17.31 1.44 13.89
N LEU A 185 18.65 1.57 13.92
CA LEU A 185 19.55 0.46 13.55
C LEU A 185 19.42 -0.77 14.46
N TYR A 186 19.19 -0.56 15.77
CA TYR A 186 19.02 -1.64 16.73
C TYR A 186 17.70 -2.39 16.49
N GLU A 187 16.62 -1.68 16.17
CA GLU A 187 15.33 -2.27 15.84
C GLU A 187 15.40 -3.08 14.55
N GLU A 188 16.00 -2.53 13.48
CA GLU A 188 16.19 -3.25 12.22
C GLU A 188 17.07 -4.50 12.38
N LEU A 189 18.20 -4.39 13.10
CA LEU A 189 19.08 -5.54 13.29
C LEU A 189 18.48 -6.58 14.24
N ARG A 190 17.61 -6.19 15.18
CA ARG A 190 16.83 -7.11 16.02
C ARG A 190 15.74 -7.84 15.23
N GLU A 191 15.04 -7.17 14.32
CA GLU A 191 14.14 -7.81 13.35
C GLU A 191 14.90 -8.80 12.45
N PHE A 192 16.07 -8.40 11.96
CA PHE A 192 16.94 -9.26 11.17
C PHE A 192 17.35 -10.52 11.96
N CYS A 193 17.76 -10.39 13.23
CA CYS A 193 18.01 -11.54 14.12
C CYS A 193 16.80 -12.49 14.17
N ALA A 194 15.61 -11.96 14.46
CA ALA A 194 14.37 -12.74 14.59
C ALA A 194 13.88 -13.38 13.27
N ASN A 195 14.22 -12.80 12.12
CA ASN A 195 13.82 -13.29 10.80
C ASN A 195 14.62 -14.55 10.40
N GLY A 196 14.10 -15.73 10.74
CA GLY A 196 14.77 -17.03 10.48
C GLY A 196 15.13 -17.31 9.01
N ASP A 197 14.44 -16.69 8.05
CA ASP A 197 14.69 -16.87 6.62
C ASP A 197 15.95 -16.11 6.13
N ALA A 198 16.36 -15.05 6.82
CA ALA A 198 17.45 -14.16 6.38
C ALA A 198 18.76 -14.46 7.12
N GLN A 199 19.85 -14.55 6.36
CA GLN A 199 21.21 -14.79 6.87
C GLN A 199 22.16 -13.59 6.73
N ILE A 200 21.86 -12.67 5.81
CA ILE A 200 22.60 -11.42 5.56
C ILE A 200 21.58 -10.29 5.33
N THR A 201 21.87 -9.09 5.82
CA THR A 201 21.22 -7.84 5.44
C THR A 201 22.27 -6.82 4.98
N MET A 202 21.87 -5.90 4.10
CA MET A 202 22.75 -4.94 3.43
C MET A 202 22.31 -3.51 3.74
N PHE A 203 23.26 -2.69 4.19
CA PHE A 203 23.09 -1.24 4.32
C PHE A 203 23.71 -0.53 3.11
N PRO A 204 23.06 0.55 2.62
CA PRO A 204 23.43 1.17 1.36
C PRO A 204 24.77 1.91 1.42
N ASP A 205 25.31 2.24 0.26
CA ASP A 205 26.60 2.90 0.14
C ASP A 205 26.57 4.40 0.45
N TYR A 206 25.40 5.04 0.34
CA TYR A 206 25.18 6.44 0.74
C TYR A 206 25.28 6.72 2.24
N PHE A 207 25.32 5.70 3.11
CA PHE A 207 25.55 5.90 4.55
C PHE A 207 26.92 6.57 4.81
N SER A 208 26.96 7.53 5.74
CA SER A 208 28.20 8.20 6.11
C SER A 208 29.21 7.23 6.76
N HIS A 209 30.50 7.60 6.82
CA HIS A 209 31.49 6.76 7.51
C HIS A 209 31.12 6.52 8.98
N GLU A 210 30.57 7.54 9.66
CA GLU A 210 30.08 7.43 11.03
C GLU A 210 28.86 6.50 11.15
N GLU A 211 27.94 6.56 10.19
CA GLU A 211 26.78 5.65 10.14
C GLU A 211 27.21 4.20 9.85
N LYS A 212 28.21 3.98 9.00
CA LYS A 212 28.78 2.64 8.74
C LYS A 212 29.46 2.06 9.98
N LEU A 213 30.19 2.88 10.75
CA LEU A 213 30.72 2.50 12.07
C LEU A 213 29.59 2.27 13.09
N MET A 214 28.51 3.04 13.03
CA MET A 214 27.34 2.87 13.90
C MET A 214 26.61 1.55 13.64
N VAL A 215 26.42 1.16 12.38
CA VAL A 215 25.92 -0.17 11.98
C VAL A 215 26.81 -1.27 12.56
N GLN A 216 28.13 -1.14 12.45
CA GLN A 216 29.08 -2.10 13.00
C GLN A 216 28.98 -2.22 14.53
N ALA A 217 28.90 -1.11 15.26
CA ALA A 217 28.78 -1.10 16.71
C ALA A 217 27.46 -1.76 17.20
N VAL A 218 26.34 -1.47 16.53
CA VAL A 218 25.04 -2.08 16.86
C VAL A 218 25.02 -3.58 16.52
N ALA A 219 25.60 -3.97 15.38
CA ALA A 219 25.75 -5.38 15.00
C ALA A 219 26.59 -6.16 16.03
N GLN A 220 27.72 -5.60 16.49
CA GLN A 220 28.55 -6.19 17.54
C GLN A 220 27.79 -6.35 18.86
N GLY A 221 27.01 -5.34 19.27
CA GLY A 221 26.15 -5.43 20.47
C GLY A 221 25.07 -6.52 20.38
N LEU A 222 24.62 -6.85 19.16
CA LEU A 222 23.66 -7.92 18.86
C LEU A 222 24.31 -9.27 18.53
N GLN A 223 25.63 -9.42 18.73
CA GLN A 223 26.38 -10.65 18.42
C GLN A 223 26.31 -11.09 16.94
N LEU A 224 26.14 -10.11 16.04
CA LEU A 224 26.16 -10.31 14.59
C LEU A 224 27.56 -10.10 14.02
N GLY A 225 27.85 -10.81 12.93
CA GLY A 225 29.01 -10.52 12.09
C GLY A 225 28.74 -9.27 11.25
N CYS A 226 29.75 -8.42 11.07
CA CYS A 226 29.65 -7.23 10.25
C CYS A 226 30.91 -7.10 9.37
N GLN A 227 30.71 -6.79 8.09
CA GLN A 227 31.76 -6.46 7.15
C GLN A 227 31.46 -5.09 6.52
N VAL A 228 32.26 -4.09 6.89
CA VAL A 228 32.25 -2.77 6.27
C VAL A 228 33.08 -2.84 5.00
N GLY A 229 32.44 -2.72 3.83
CA GLY A 229 33.12 -2.51 2.55
C GLY A 229 33.30 -1.02 2.25
N GLU A 230 34.02 -0.71 1.17
CA GLU A 230 34.19 0.68 0.69
C GLU A 230 32.83 1.34 0.38
N LYS A 231 31.95 0.58 -0.28
CA LYS A 231 30.60 0.99 -0.66
C LYS A 231 29.61 0.66 0.46
N SER A 232 29.07 -0.57 0.47
CA SER A 232 28.03 -1.01 1.41
C SER A 232 28.57 -1.68 2.68
N VAL A 233 27.69 -1.86 3.67
CA VAL A 233 27.96 -2.66 4.88
C VAL A 233 27.08 -3.92 4.86
N ALA A 234 27.69 -5.08 5.02
CA ALA A 234 27.00 -6.36 5.15
C ALA A 234 26.96 -6.78 6.62
N VAL A 235 25.77 -7.05 7.15
CA VAL A 235 25.59 -7.62 8.50
C VAL A 235 24.99 -9.01 8.37
N TYR A 236 25.58 -9.99 9.05
CA TYR A 236 25.28 -11.41 8.86
C TYR A 236 25.23 -12.19 10.18
N LYS A 237 24.51 -13.31 10.17
CA LYS A 237 24.37 -14.17 11.36
C LYS A 237 25.59 -15.07 11.53
N LEU A 238 26.10 -15.16 12.76
CA LEU A 238 27.21 -16.05 13.09
C LEU A 238 26.74 -17.50 13.18
N LEU A 239 27.55 -18.42 12.64
CA LEU A 239 27.30 -19.87 12.69
C LEU A 239 27.37 -20.38 14.14
N GLY A 240 26.20 -20.41 14.79
CA GLY A 240 26.02 -20.77 16.20
C GLY A 240 24.64 -20.35 16.72
N HIS A 241 24.11 -19.22 16.26
CA HIS A 241 22.78 -18.73 16.66
C HIS A 241 21.59 -19.48 16.02
N SER A 242 21.83 -20.56 15.28
CA SER A 242 20.79 -21.35 14.59
C SER A 242 20.19 -22.49 15.41
N GLN A 243 20.55 -22.65 16.69
CA GLN A 243 20.01 -23.72 17.55
C GLN A 243 19.46 -23.24 18.90
N GLN A 244 18.19 -22.86 18.89
CA GLN A 244 17.25 -23.19 19.98
C GLN A 244 15.81 -23.12 19.44
N GLY A 245 15.21 -24.26 19.09
CA GLY A 245 13.78 -24.32 18.75
C GLY A 245 13.35 -25.02 17.45
N GLN A 246 13.93 -26.17 17.08
CA GLN A 246 13.14 -27.19 16.36
C GLN A 246 13.72 -28.60 16.46
N SER A 247 12.84 -29.60 16.53
CA SER A 247 13.19 -31.02 16.57
C SER A 247 13.48 -31.55 15.17
N LEU A 248 14.49 -32.42 15.05
CA LEU A 248 14.92 -33.01 13.79
C LEU A 248 13.82 -33.89 13.17
N ARG A 249 13.43 -33.56 11.93
CA ARG A 249 12.97 -34.54 10.94
C ARG A 249 13.92 -34.49 9.75
N SER A 250 14.45 -35.65 9.37
CA SER A 250 15.48 -35.79 8.34
C SER A 250 14.90 -35.73 6.93
N CYS A 251 15.39 -34.79 6.12
CA CYS A 251 15.30 -34.82 4.66
C CYS A 251 16.69 -35.09 4.06
N PRO A 252 16.80 -35.71 2.88
CA PRO A 252 18.09 -36.05 2.26
C PRO A 252 18.85 -34.79 1.78
N PRO A 253 20.19 -34.88 1.62
CA PRO A 253 21.03 -33.73 1.29
C PRO A 253 20.82 -33.24 -0.16
N PRO A 254 20.99 -31.92 -0.43
CA PRO A 254 20.90 -31.37 -1.78
C PRO A 254 22.10 -31.78 -2.63
N ILE A 255 21.86 -31.93 -3.94
CA ILE A 255 22.89 -32.22 -4.95
C ILE A 255 23.80 -30.99 -5.10
N LYS A 256 25.13 -31.19 -5.12
CA LYS A 256 26.11 -30.12 -5.37
C LYS A 256 25.97 -29.62 -6.82
N GLY A 257 25.54 -28.38 -7.02
CA GLY A 257 25.48 -27.81 -8.38
C GLY A 257 24.65 -26.55 -8.60
N SER A 258 24.64 -25.58 -7.68
CA SER A 258 24.17 -24.22 -7.97
C SER A 258 24.79 -23.20 -7.02
N SER A 259 25.21 -22.05 -7.56
CA SER A 259 25.62 -20.88 -6.77
C SER A 259 24.38 -20.04 -6.45
N ASN A 260 23.92 -20.04 -5.20
CA ASN A 260 22.79 -19.21 -4.76
C ASN A 260 23.21 -17.74 -4.59
N ASN A 261 23.44 -17.04 -5.70
CA ASN A 261 23.58 -15.59 -5.68
C ASN A 261 22.21 -14.95 -5.48
N VAL A 262 22.07 -14.13 -4.43
CA VAL A 262 20.81 -13.42 -4.11
C VAL A 262 20.38 -12.43 -5.20
N ALA A 263 21.30 -12.06 -6.11
CA ALA A 263 21.03 -11.22 -7.28
C ALA A 263 20.19 -11.92 -8.37
N ASP A 264 20.26 -13.25 -8.50
CA ASP A 264 19.70 -13.98 -9.64
C ASP A 264 18.16 -14.15 -9.56
N ASP A 265 17.54 -13.67 -8.48
CA ASP A 265 16.11 -13.81 -8.17
C ASP A 265 15.31 -12.50 -8.35
N VAL A 266 15.93 -11.43 -8.87
CA VAL A 266 15.29 -10.10 -9.02
C VAL A 266 14.26 -10.06 -10.15
N TYR A 267 14.38 -10.89 -11.19
CA TYR A 267 13.48 -10.92 -12.34
C TYR A 267 13.33 -12.33 -12.93
N VAL A 268 12.43 -12.46 -13.90
CA VAL A 268 12.15 -13.71 -14.63
C VAL A 268 12.70 -13.63 -16.06
N ASP A 269 13.77 -14.35 -16.41
CA ASP A 269 14.04 -14.63 -17.84
C ASP A 269 13.00 -15.64 -18.34
N VAL A 270 12.05 -15.15 -19.14
CA VAL A 270 10.95 -15.95 -19.68
C VAL A 270 11.46 -16.96 -20.72
N HIS A 271 12.55 -16.64 -21.42
CA HIS A 271 13.12 -17.44 -22.50
C HIS A 271 14.11 -18.51 -21.99
N GLU A 272 14.87 -18.26 -20.91
CA GLU A 272 15.66 -19.29 -20.22
C GLU A 272 14.70 -20.38 -19.70
N LEU A 273 13.70 -19.96 -18.93
CA LEU A 273 12.81 -20.89 -18.24
C LEU A 273 11.96 -21.73 -19.19
N ALA A 274 11.58 -21.19 -20.36
CA ALA A 274 10.78 -21.91 -21.36
C ALA A 274 11.46 -23.19 -21.87
N GLN A 275 12.80 -23.23 -21.88
CA GLN A 275 13.59 -24.39 -22.33
C GLN A 275 13.38 -25.64 -21.47
N HIS A 276 12.86 -25.49 -20.24
CA HIS A 276 12.55 -26.60 -19.34
C HIS A 276 11.13 -27.18 -19.51
N GLY A 277 10.37 -26.69 -20.50
CA GLY A 277 8.98 -27.09 -20.71
C GLY A 277 8.03 -26.61 -19.59
N LYS A 278 6.74 -26.89 -19.76
CA LYS A 278 5.67 -26.29 -18.94
C LYS A 278 5.79 -26.59 -17.44
N ASP A 279 6.02 -27.86 -17.09
CA ASP A 279 6.12 -28.25 -15.68
C ASP A 279 7.43 -27.79 -15.04
N GLY A 280 8.54 -27.79 -15.78
CA GLY A 280 9.83 -27.26 -15.33
C GLY A 280 9.79 -25.74 -15.12
N PHE A 281 9.18 -25.00 -16.04
CA PHE A 281 8.89 -23.56 -15.94
C PHE A 281 8.07 -23.27 -14.69
N ILE A 282 6.90 -23.90 -14.55
CA ILE A 282 6.00 -23.68 -13.40
C ILE A 282 6.64 -24.14 -12.07
N ALA A 283 7.50 -25.16 -12.07
CA ALA A 283 8.28 -25.56 -10.90
C ALA A 283 9.34 -24.52 -10.50
N LYS A 284 10.18 -24.04 -11.43
CA LYS A 284 11.13 -22.94 -11.16
C LYS A 284 10.40 -21.68 -10.67
N LEU A 285 9.27 -21.32 -11.29
CA LEU A 285 8.45 -20.17 -10.84
C LEU A 285 7.78 -20.36 -9.47
N ARG A 286 7.56 -21.59 -9.00
CA ARG A 286 7.07 -21.88 -7.63
C ARG A 286 8.15 -21.71 -6.56
N LEU A 287 9.43 -21.82 -6.92
CA LEU A 287 10.56 -21.70 -6.00
C LEU A 287 11.06 -20.25 -5.84
N ARG A 288 10.83 -19.39 -6.84
CA ARG A 288 11.14 -17.95 -6.82
C ARG A 288 10.02 -17.11 -6.19
N ARG A 289 10.19 -15.77 -6.20
CA ARG A 289 9.27 -14.71 -5.73
C ARG A 289 7.79 -14.77 -6.23
N LEU A 290 7.43 -15.73 -7.08
CA LEU A 290 6.13 -15.79 -7.79
C LEU A 290 5.10 -16.75 -7.16
N SER A 291 5.18 -16.95 -5.84
CA SER A 291 4.32 -17.86 -5.06
C SER A 291 2.83 -17.45 -4.94
N SER A 292 2.37 -16.41 -5.66
CA SER A 292 0.98 -15.93 -5.67
C SER A 292 -0.03 -17.06 -5.87
N GLY A 293 -0.98 -17.17 -4.94
CA GLY A 293 -1.77 -18.40 -4.69
C GLY A 293 -2.63 -18.86 -5.86
N SER A 294 -3.27 -17.92 -6.58
CA SER A 294 -4.15 -18.23 -7.72
C SER A 294 -3.41 -18.76 -8.96
N GLY A 295 -2.07 -18.66 -9.01
CA GLY A 295 -1.26 -19.09 -10.14
C GLY A 295 -1.41 -18.30 -11.43
N LEU A 296 -2.35 -17.35 -11.51
CA LEU A 296 -2.66 -16.57 -12.72
C LEU A 296 -1.43 -15.85 -13.30
N ARG A 297 -0.57 -15.25 -12.45
CA ARG A 297 0.72 -14.66 -12.85
C ARG A 297 1.67 -15.66 -13.51
N ARG A 298 1.76 -16.89 -12.99
CA ARG A 298 2.60 -17.96 -13.57
C ARG A 298 2.01 -18.50 -14.88
N LYS A 299 0.68 -18.56 -15.00
CA LYS A 299 0.02 -18.90 -16.27
C LYS A 299 0.28 -17.80 -17.31
N MET A 300 0.04 -16.52 -17.00
CA MET A 300 0.32 -15.41 -17.90
C MET A 300 1.76 -15.43 -18.44
N LEU A 301 2.75 -15.65 -17.56
CA LEU A 301 4.15 -15.75 -17.98
C LEU A 301 4.41 -16.96 -18.89
N TRP A 302 3.71 -18.09 -18.69
CA TRP A 302 3.75 -19.21 -19.63
C TRP A 302 3.08 -18.86 -20.96
N ASP A 303 1.88 -18.30 -20.94
CA ASP A 303 1.13 -17.93 -22.16
C ASP A 303 1.94 -16.92 -23.02
N VAL A 304 2.69 -16.01 -22.37
CA VAL A 304 3.66 -15.11 -23.02
C VAL A 304 4.89 -15.87 -23.55
N ALA A 305 5.48 -16.78 -22.77
CA ALA A 305 6.63 -17.60 -23.20
C ALA A 305 6.29 -18.44 -24.45
N GLU A 306 5.12 -19.08 -24.42
CA GLU A 306 4.57 -19.93 -25.47
C GLU A 306 4.37 -19.10 -26.75
N LEU A 307 3.69 -17.95 -26.67
CA LEU A 307 3.52 -17.04 -27.81
C LEU A 307 4.87 -16.55 -28.37
N SER A 308 5.77 -16.04 -27.51
CA SER A 308 7.10 -15.51 -27.92
C SER A 308 8.06 -16.59 -28.46
N SER A 309 7.75 -17.87 -28.31
CA SER A 309 8.49 -18.97 -28.94
C SER A 309 8.08 -19.22 -30.41
N THR A 310 6.96 -18.65 -30.85
CA THR A 310 6.43 -18.83 -32.21
C THR A 310 6.77 -17.66 -33.13
N ALA A 311 6.78 -17.91 -34.45
CA ALA A 311 6.89 -16.86 -35.46
C ALA A 311 5.66 -15.91 -35.54
N ASP A 312 4.57 -16.25 -34.84
CA ASP A 312 3.36 -15.44 -34.70
C ASP A 312 3.43 -14.47 -33.50
N GLY A 313 4.35 -14.71 -32.56
CA GLY A 313 4.57 -13.83 -31.41
C GLY A 313 5.20 -12.49 -31.80
N MET A 314 4.59 -11.39 -31.34
CA MET A 314 5.02 -10.03 -31.64
C MET A 314 4.90 -9.14 -30.41
N ALA A 315 5.74 -8.11 -30.33
CA ALA A 315 5.75 -7.14 -29.22
C ALA A 315 5.91 -5.72 -29.79
N ASP A 316 4.79 -5.05 -30.05
CA ASP A 316 4.73 -3.77 -30.78
C ASP A 316 4.41 -2.59 -29.84
N PRO A 317 4.94 -1.38 -30.11
CA PRO A 317 4.57 -0.18 -29.36
C PRO A 317 3.06 0.09 -29.34
N VAL A 318 2.55 0.58 -28.21
CA VAL A 318 1.13 0.94 -28.06
C VAL A 318 0.93 2.43 -28.36
N GLY A 319 0.63 2.73 -29.63
CA GLY A 319 0.30 4.08 -30.11
C GLY A 319 1.37 4.70 -31.02
N GLU A 320 1.01 5.81 -31.67
CA GLU A 320 1.91 6.59 -32.53
C GLU A 320 2.71 7.61 -31.68
N GLY A 321 3.75 7.13 -31.00
CA GLY A 321 4.59 7.95 -30.13
C GLY A 321 5.93 7.29 -29.79
N GLU A 322 6.79 8.00 -29.06
CA GLU A 322 8.03 7.42 -28.55
C GLU A 322 7.77 6.26 -27.58
N GLY A 323 8.66 5.26 -27.59
CA GLY A 323 8.50 4.01 -26.83
C GLY A 323 8.34 4.17 -25.31
N GLY A 324 7.69 3.17 -24.71
CA GLY A 324 7.44 3.05 -23.27
C GLY A 324 6.49 1.90 -22.89
N VAL A 325 5.54 1.55 -23.77
CA VAL A 325 4.60 0.42 -23.58
C VAL A 325 4.49 -0.40 -24.86
N TYR A 326 4.58 -1.73 -24.74
CA TYR A 326 4.50 -2.70 -25.83
C TYR A 326 3.36 -3.69 -25.63
N ALA A 327 2.55 -3.96 -26.65
CA ALA A 327 1.56 -5.03 -26.64
C ALA A 327 2.19 -6.34 -27.12
N VAL A 328 2.27 -7.33 -26.21
CA VAL A 328 2.62 -8.71 -26.52
C VAL A 328 1.39 -9.40 -27.11
N GLN A 329 1.42 -9.70 -28.40
CA GLN A 329 0.24 -10.08 -29.18
C GLN A 329 0.56 -11.10 -30.29
N SER A 330 -0.47 -11.86 -30.69
CA SER A 330 -0.45 -12.72 -31.87
C SER A 330 -0.57 -11.87 -33.13
N ARG A 331 0.34 -12.03 -34.09
CA ARG A 331 0.38 -11.29 -35.36
C ARG A 331 -0.81 -11.64 -36.26
N SER A 332 -1.15 -12.92 -36.36
CA SER A 332 -2.22 -13.42 -37.25
C SER A 332 -3.63 -13.16 -36.74
N SER A 333 -3.83 -13.08 -35.42
CA SER A 333 -5.15 -12.86 -34.81
C SER A 333 -5.36 -11.46 -34.23
N GLY A 334 -4.29 -10.68 -34.02
CA GLY A 334 -4.32 -9.43 -33.27
C GLY A 334 -4.58 -9.61 -31.77
N GLN A 335 -4.64 -10.84 -31.25
CA GLN A 335 -5.00 -11.10 -29.86
C GLN A 335 -3.88 -10.67 -28.90
N LYS A 336 -4.17 -9.66 -28.07
CA LYS A 336 -3.26 -9.15 -27.03
C LYS A 336 -3.27 -10.04 -25.79
N LEU A 337 -2.09 -10.54 -25.40
CA LEU A 337 -1.89 -11.35 -24.20
C LEU A 337 -1.39 -10.50 -23.01
N ALA A 338 -0.41 -9.63 -23.23
CA ALA A 338 0.18 -8.81 -22.17
C ALA A 338 0.54 -7.40 -22.66
N LEU A 339 0.68 -6.48 -21.72
CA LEU A 339 1.42 -5.24 -21.89
C LEU A 339 2.81 -5.41 -21.25
N PHE A 340 3.84 -4.87 -21.89
CA PHE A 340 5.21 -4.86 -21.39
C PHE A 340 5.74 -3.43 -21.32
N LYS A 341 6.26 -3.04 -20.16
CA LYS A 341 6.85 -1.73 -19.87
C LYS A 341 8.34 -1.89 -19.56
N PRO A 342 9.26 -1.60 -20.51
CA PRO A 342 10.69 -1.73 -20.27
C PRO A 342 11.18 -0.68 -19.27
N ALA A 343 11.87 -1.11 -18.21
CA ALA A 343 12.39 -0.20 -17.18
C ALA A 343 13.38 0.83 -17.74
N GLU A 344 14.12 0.46 -18.80
CA GLU A 344 15.03 1.36 -19.53
C GLU A 344 14.33 2.48 -20.32
N GLU A 345 13.02 2.43 -20.50
CA GLU A 345 12.24 3.43 -21.26
C GLU A 345 11.41 4.35 -20.35
N GLU A 346 11.52 4.21 -19.03
CA GLU A 346 10.91 5.11 -18.06
C GLU A 346 11.57 6.50 -18.12
N LYS A 347 10.80 7.53 -18.53
CA LYS A 347 11.28 8.91 -18.75
C LYS A 347 10.81 9.92 -17.69
N PHE A 348 10.11 9.48 -16.64
CA PHE A 348 9.56 10.39 -15.63
C PHE A 348 10.63 10.82 -14.61
N VAL A 349 10.43 12.01 -14.04
CA VAL A 349 11.17 12.53 -12.88
C VAL A 349 10.14 13.00 -11.87
N ARG A 350 10.09 12.33 -10.70
CA ARG A 350 9.21 12.64 -9.57
C ARG A 350 10.00 12.46 -8.27
N GLU A 351 9.71 13.23 -7.24
CA GLU A 351 10.47 13.11 -5.98
C GLU A 351 10.18 11.78 -5.26
N GLY A 352 11.23 11.08 -4.81
CA GLY A 352 11.11 9.78 -4.15
C GLY A 352 10.81 8.58 -5.07
N LEU A 353 10.63 8.80 -6.38
CA LEU A 353 10.38 7.77 -7.40
C LEU A 353 11.44 7.86 -8.50
N PHE A 354 12.32 6.86 -8.62
CA PHE A 354 13.36 6.88 -9.64
C PHE A 354 12.94 6.14 -10.91
N ALA A 355 13.32 6.68 -12.07
CA ALA A 355 13.14 6.01 -13.35
C ALA A 355 13.88 4.66 -13.37
N GLY A 356 13.21 3.62 -13.82
CA GLY A 356 13.64 2.22 -13.76
C GLY A 356 13.05 1.45 -12.57
N GLU A 357 12.42 2.12 -11.59
CA GLU A 357 11.72 1.47 -10.48
C GLU A 357 10.23 1.19 -10.76
N GLY A 358 9.64 1.75 -11.82
CA GLY A 358 8.22 1.57 -12.14
C GLY A 358 7.84 0.10 -12.30
N ALA A 359 8.72 -0.70 -12.91
CA ALA A 359 8.51 -2.13 -13.07
C ALA A 359 8.31 -2.91 -11.74
N VAL A 360 9.10 -2.64 -10.70
CA VAL A 360 8.94 -3.32 -9.39
C VAL A 360 7.73 -2.79 -8.62
N ARG A 361 7.30 -1.56 -8.88
CA ARG A 361 6.11 -0.93 -8.28
C ARG A 361 4.81 -1.50 -8.87
N GLU A 362 4.77 -1.74 -10.17
CA GLU A 362 3.71 -2.48 -10.88
C GLU A 362 3.54 -3.92 -10.35
N GLU A 363 4.65 -4.65 -10.11
CA GLU A 363 4.56 -5.98 -9.46
C GLU A 363 4.15 -5.88 -7.98
N ALA A 364 4.63 -4.88 -7.24
CA ALA A 364 4.25 -4.66 -5.84
C ALA A 364 2.73 -4.46 -5.67
N ALA A 365 2.09 -3.67 -6.53
CA ALA A 365 0.64 -3.48 -6.52
C ALA A 365 -0.12 -4.82 -6.68
N TYR A 366 0.25 -5.63 -7.68
CA TYR A 366 -0.36 -6.95 -7.88
C TYR A 366 -0.08 -7.93 -6.73
N VAL A 367 1.13 -7.91 -6.17
CA VAL A 367 1.49 -8.79 -5.06
C VAL A 367 0.69 -8.43 -3.80
N LEU A 368 0.55 -7.14 -3.46
CA LEU A 368 -0.26 -6.68 -2.32
C LEU A 368 -1.75 -7.02 -2.50
N ASP A 369 -2.32 -6.80 -3.69
CA ASP A 369 -3.73 -7.09 -3.97
C ASP A 369 -4.01 -8.61 -4.01
N SER A 370 -3.14 -9.40 -4.64
CA SER A 370 -3.32 -10.87 -4.73
C SER A 370 -3.25 -11.58 -3.37
N ARG A 371 -2.59 -10.97 -2.37
CA ARG A 371 -2.60 -11.43 -0.96
C ARG A 371 -3.90 -11.07 -0.24
N SER A 372 -4.49 -9.93 -0.59
CA SER A 372 -5.87 -9.54 -0.26
C SER A 372 -6.92 -10.22 -1.17
N ASN A 373 -6.59 -11.38 -1.74
CA ASN A 373 -7.46 -12.19 -2.61
C ASN A 373 -7.99 -11.48 -3.89
N GLY A 374 -7.28 -10.46 -4.38
CA GLY A 374 -7.65 -9.70 -5.58
C GLY A 374 -8.80 -8.70 -5.37
N PHE A 375 -8.93 -8.18 -4.15
CA PHE A 375 -9.95 -7.22 -3.72
C PHE A 375 -10.06 -6.01 -4.67
N SER A 376 -8.94 -5.36 -4.97
CA SER A 376 -8.85 -4.18 -5.82
C SER A 376 -8.97 -4.54 -7.31
N GLY A 377 -8.55 -5.75 -7.69
CA GLY A 377 -8.65 -6.28 -9.04
C GLY A 377 -7.45 -5.94 -9.92
N VAL A 378 -6.26 -5.75 -9.35
CA VAL A 378 -5.03 -5.46 -10.11
C VAL A 378 -4.73 -6.64 -11.05
N PRO A 379 -4.51 -6.42 -12.36
CA PRO A 379 -4.20 -7.49 -13.29
C PRO A 379 -2.90 -8.23 -12.91
N PRO A 380 -2.79 -9.55 -13.19
CA PRO A 380 -1.55 -10.29 -12.98
C PRO A 380 -0.34 -9.58 -13.59
N THR A 381 0.65 -9.26 -12.74
CA THR A 381 1.80 -8.44 -13.13
C THR A 381 3.09 -9.03 -12.54
N ALA A 382 4.19 -9.03 -13.31
CA ALA A 382 5.49 -9.54 -12.88
C ALA A 382 6.67 -8.75 -13.47
N VAL A 383 7.79 -8.64 -12.75
CA VAL A 383 9.05 -8.18 -13.34
C VAL A 383 9.72 -9.33 -14.11
N ALA A 384 9.89 -9.13 -15.42
CA ALA A 384 10.40 -10.14 -16.33
C ALA A 384 11.30 -9.54 -17.40
N GLN A 385 12.09 -10.41 -18.04
CA GLN A 385 12.92 -10.07 -19.19
C GLN A 385 12.29 -10.66 -20.46
N LEU A 386 12.07 -9.83 -21.47
CA LEU A 386 11.52 -10.22 -22.77
C LEU A 386 12.45 -9.80 -23.91
N ARG A 387 12.49 -10.59 -24.99
CA ARG A 387 13.16 -10.25 -26.25
C ARG A 387 12.16 -9.57 -27.17
N LEU A 388 12.41 -8.30 -27.49
CA LEU A 388 11.55 -7.54 -28.40
C LEU A 388 11.95 -7.80 -29.85
N THR A 389 11.03 -8.34 -30.66
CA THR A 389 11.24 -8.69 -32.07
C THR A 389 11.83 -7.55 -32.89
N ASN A 390 11.43 -6.32 -32.57
CA ASN A 390 11.73 -5.13 -33.36
C ASN A 390 12.98 -4.38 -32.83
N VAL A 391 13.60 -4.83 -31.73
CA VAL A 391 14.70 -4.12 -31.03
C VAL A 391 15.96 -5.00 -30.85
N GLY A 392 15.89 -6.30 -31.16
CA GLY A 392 17.04 -7.23 -31.23
C GLY A 392 17.71 -7.58 -29.89
N ARG A 393 17.46 -6.83 -28.82
CA ARG A 393 17.98 -7.06 -27.46
C ARG A 393 16.88 -7.43 -26.48
N ALA A 394 17.25 -8.23 -25.47
CA ALA A 394 16.40 -8.48 -24.32
C ALA A 394 16.33 -7.23 -23.43
N LYS A 395 15.14 -6.90 -22.91
CA LYS A 395 14.93 -5.82 -21.93
C LYS A 395 14.23 -6.36 -20.70
N GLN A 396 14.52 -5.79 -19.53
CA GLN A 396 13.79 -6.05 -18.28
C GLN A 396 12.67 -5.01 -18.11
N GLY A 397 11.54 -5.42 -17.54
CA GLY A 397 10.38 -4.56 -17.34
C GLY A 397 9.21 -5.24 -16.65
N ALA A 398 8.10 -4.52 -16.46
CA ALA A 398 6.86 -5.13 -15.99
C ALA A 398 6.09 -5.77 -17.15
N VAL A 399 5.70 -7.03 -16.99
CA VAL A 399 4.74 -7.74 -17.84
C VAL A 399 3.41 -7.81 -17.09
N GLN A 400 2.36 -7.18 -17.62
CA GLN A 400 1.02 -7.13 -17.04
C GLN A 400 0.00 -7.78 -17.98
N ARG A 401 -0.95 -8.56 -17.46
CA ARG A 401 -1.97 -9.23 -18.29
C ARG A 401 -2.82 -8.17 -19.02
N PHE A 402 -2.91 -8.29 -20.34
CA PHE A 402 -3.80 -7.42 -21.11
C PHE A 402 -5.26 -7.71 -20.72
N MET A 403 -5.96 -6.68 -20.25
CA MET A 403 -7.37 -6.74 -19.92
C MET A 403 -8.19 -6.14 -21.06
N SER A 404 -9.03 -6.95 -21.70
CA SER A 404 -9.92 -6.46 -22.75
C SER A 404 -11.04 -5.62 -22.13
N SER A 405 -10.82 -4.31 -22.04
CA SER A 405 -11.90 -3.37 -21.75
C SER A 405 -13.01 -3.51 -22.79
N THR A 406 -14.26 -3.39 -22.34
CA THR A 406 -15.44 -3.53 -23.22
C THR A 406 -15.88 -2.19 -23.82
N ILE A 407 -15.53 -1.07 -23.16
CA ILE A 407 -15.98 0.27 -23.55
C ILE A 407 -14.89 1.35 -23.52
N GLY A 408 -13.73 1.09 -22.89
CA GLY A 408 -12.61 2.02 -22.76
C GLY A 408 -12.16 2.28 -21.32
N SER A 409 -11.31 3.29 -21.18
CA SER A 409 -10.90 3.89 -19.91
C SER A 409 -12.01 4.76 -19.30
N MET A 410 -11.94 5.03 -18.00
CA MET A 410 -12.89 5.91 -17.30
C MET A 410 -12.87 7.36 -17.83
N GLU A 411 -11.75 7.79 -18.43
CA GLU A 411 -11.61 9.14 -19.04
C GLU A 411 -12.56 9.38 -20.23
N SER A 412 -12.99 8.31 -20.90
CA SER A 412 -13.88 8.37 -22.06
C SER A 412 -15.35 8.63 -21.68
N PHE A 413 -15.71 8.52 -20.39
CA PHE A 413 -17.09 8.57 -19.91
C PHE A 413 -17.34 9.65 -18.86
N GLY A 414 -16.42 9.84 -17.91
CA GLY A 414 -16.63 10.68 -16.73
C GLY A 414 -17.62 10.06 -15.73
N MET A 415 -17.44 10.33 -14.43
CA MET A 415 -18.37 9.86 -13.40
C MET A 415 -19.58 10.81 -13.32
N PRO A 416 -20.83 10.31 -13.26
CA PRO A 416 -21.97 11.16 -12.94
C PRO A 416 -21.81 11.82 -11.56
N PHE A 417 -22.11 13.11 -11.45
CA PHE A 417 -22.11 13.84 -10.17
C PHE A 417 -23.25 13.42 -9.23
N ASP A 418 -24.33 12.87 -9.81
CA ASP A 418 -25.50 12.37 -9.12
C ASP A 418 -25.24 10.94 -8.63
N LEU A 419 -25.36 10.70 -7.32
CA LEU A 419 -24.94 9.45 -6.67
C LEU A 419 -25.68 8.22 -7.21
N ASP A 420 -26.97 8.32 -7.52
CA ASP A 420 -27.75 7.16 -7.99
C ASP A 420 -27.41 6.83 -9.44
N LYS A 421 -27.27 7.84 -10.32
CA LYS A 421 -26.74 7.64 -11.68
C LYS A 421 -25.29 7.14 -11.66
N ALA A 422 -24.51 7.52 -10.65
CA ALA A 422 -23.14 7.05 -10.46
C ALA A 422 -23.13 5.57 -10.02
N ARG A 423 -23.97 5.17 -9.05
CA ARG A 423 -24.21 3.78 -8.63
C ARG A 423 -24.68 2.89 -9.79
N GLU A 424 -25.62 3.38 -10.61
CA GLU A 424 -26.05 2.71 -11.86
C GLU A 424 -24.90 2.53 -12.86
N PHE A 425 -24.01 3.51 -12.98
CA PHE A 425 -22.85 3.43 -13.88
C PHE A 425 -21.80 2.44 -13.35
N VAL A 426 -21.42 2.60 -12.09
CA VAL A 426 -20.34 1.89 -11.38
C VAL A 426 -20.70 1.82 -9.87
N PRO A 427 -20.84 0.63 -9.27
CA PRO A 427 -21.17 0.45 -7.85
C PRO A 427 -20.14 1.08 -6.91
N VAL A 428 -20.57 1.42 -5.70
CA VAL A 428 -19.73 2.04 -4.65
C VAL A 428 -18.49 1.20 -4.36
N GLU A 429 -18.66 -0.11 -4.30
CA GLU A 429 -17.59 -1.09 -4.05
C GLU A 429 -16.49 -1.08 -5.11
N GLN A 430 -16.83 -0.76 -6.37
CA GLN A 430 -15.86 -0.68 -7.46
C GLN A 430 -14.94 0.53 -7.33
N VAL A 431 -15.47 1.67 -6.88
CA VAL A 431 -14.67 2.85 -6.54
C VAL A 431 -13.87 2.59 -5.27
N HIS A 432 -14.53 2.08 -4.22
CA HIS A 432 -13.92 1.86 -2.91
C HIS A 432 -12.71 0.92 -2.97
N ARG A 433 -12.81 -0.20 -3.71
CA ARG A 433 -11.72 -1.20 -3.77
C ARG A 433 -10.45 -0.68 -4.45
N ILE A 434 -10.57 0.26 -5.39
CA ILE A 434 -9.43 0.91 -6.05
C ILE A 434 -8.86 2.00 -5.15
N ALA A 435 -9.71 2.90 -4.66
CA ALA A 435 -9.30 4.00 -3.78
C ALA A 435 -8.63 3.53 -2.49
N LEU A 436 -9.08 2.41 -1.90
CA LEU A 436 -8.46 1.76 -0.75
C LEU A 436 -7.06 1.17 -1.04
N LEU A 437 -6.78 0.77 -2.29
CA LEU A 437 -5.42 0.42 -2.69
C LEU A 437 -4.57 1.68 -2.83
N ASP A 438 -5.07 2.68 -3.56
CA ASP A 438 -4.35 3.93 -3.83
C ASP A 438 -3.95 4.69 -2.55
N VAL A 439 -4.82 4.70 -1.54
CA VAL A 439 -4.51 5.19 -0.18
C VAL A 439 -3.43 4.32 0.47
N ARG A 440 -3.61 2.99 0.52
CA ARG A 440 -2.66 2.04 1.14
C ARG A 440 -1.24 2.13 0.55
N VAL A 441 -1.11 2.41 -0.74
CA VAL A 441 0.19 2.44 -1.46
C VAL A 441 0.70 3.85 -1.78
N PHE A 442 -0.01 4.91 -1.38
CA PHE A 442 0.29 6.30 -1.75
C PHE A 442 0.50 6.47 -3.27
N ASN A 443 -0.59 6.39 -4.03
CA ASN A 443 -0.54 6.57 -5.47
C ASN A 443 -0.39 8.06 -5.85
N THR A 444 0.65 8.39 -6.63
CA THR A 444 0.89 9.75 -7.13
C THR A 444 0.28 10.00 -8.52
N ASP A 445 -0.45 9.03 -9.10
CA ASP A 445 -0.93 9.12 -10.49
C ASP A 445 -2.28 8.44 -10.77
N ARG A 446 -3.21 8.36 -9.80
CA ARG A 446 -4.55 7.80 -10.08
C ARG A 446 -5.42 8.83 -10.82
N HIS A 447 -5.39 8.76 -12.14
CA HIS A 447 -6.31 9.46 -13.05
C HIS A 447 -7.25 8.51 -13.80
N PRO A 448 -8.34 8.99 -14.42
CA PRO A 448 -9.35 8.14 -15.08
C PRO A 448 -8.82 7.28 -16.24
N GLY A 449 -7.76 7.71 -16.92
CA GLY A 449 -7.04 6.89 -17.92
C GLY A 449 -6.48 5.58 -17.32
N ASN A 450 -6.04 5.61 -16.06
CA ASN A 450 -5.46 4.47 -15.34
C ASN A 450 -6.54 3.55 -14.72
N ILE A 451 -7.77 3.60 -15.24
CA ILE A 451 -8.92 2.80 -14.80
C ILE A 451 -9.65 2.29 -16.04
N LEU A 452 -9.64 0.97 -16.27
CA LEU A 452 -10.39 0.33 -17.35
C LEU A 452 -11.82 -0.03 -16.90
N LEU A 453 -12.78 0.09 -17.80
CA LEU A 453 -14.16 -0.35 -17.58
C LEU A 453 -14.44 -1.66 -18.34
N ILE A 454 -15.01 -2.65 -17.65
CA ILE A 454 -15.33 -3.99 -18.18
C ILE A 454 -16.81 -4.32 -17.94
N GLY A 455 -17.46 -4.85 -18.97
CA GLY A 455 -18.87 -5.23 -19.00
C GLY A 455 -19.57 -4.74 -20.26
N GLU A 456 -20.43 -5.56 -20.87
CA GLU A 456 -21.19 -5.17 -22.07
C GLU A 456 -22.23 -4.06 -21.80
N LYS A 457 -22.64 -3.93 -20.54
CA LYS A 457 -23.64 -2.97 -20.06
C LYS A 457 -23.31 -2.57 -18.62
N LYS A 458 -23.84 -1.42 -18.21
CA LYS A 458 -23.91 -0.98 -16.82
C LYS A 458 -24.62 -2.03 -15.93
N PRO A 459 -24.27 -2.16 -14.63
CA PRO A 459 -23.13 -1.54 -13.95
C PRO A 459 -21.78 -2.12 -14.41
N TYR A 460 -20.79 -1.25 -14.62
CA TYR A 460 -19.46 -1.66 -15.08
C TYR A 460 -18.53 -2.08 -13.92
N THR A 461 -17.63 -3.01 -14.19
CA THR A 461 -16.51 -3.35 -13.31
C THR A 461 -15.33 -2.45 -13.62
N MET A 462 -14.77 -1.78 -12.61
CA MET A 462 -13.53 -1.02 -12.72
C MET A 462 -12.33 -1.95 -12.53
N VAL A 463 -11.27 -1.76 -13.33
CA VAL A 463 -9.98 -2.45 -13.16
C VAL A 463 -8.86 -1.40 -13.09
N PRO A 464 -8.11 -1.32 -11.98
CA PRO A 464 -6.98 -0.40 -11.87
C PRO A 464 -5.79 -0.93 -12.68
N ILE A 465 -5.20 -0.06 -13.49
CA ILE A 465 -3.92 -0.30 -14.17
C ILE A 465 -2.93 0.81 -13.77
N ASP A 466 -1.70 0.75 -14.30
CA ASP A 466 -0.65 1.75 -14.10
C ASP A 466 -0.34 2.10 -12.63
N HIS A 467 0.52 1.27 -12.02
CA HIS A 467 1.04 1.47 -10.67
C HIS A 467 2.53 1.79 -10.65
N GLY A 468 3.10 2.30 -11.75
CA GLY A 468 4.52 2.70 -11.79
C GLY A 468 4.85 3.80 -10.76
N CYS A 469 3.88 4.64 -10.44
CA CYS A 469 4.03 5.85 -9.62
C CYS A 469 3.52 5.72 -8.16
N ILE A 470 3.50 4.50 -7.60
CA ILE A 470 3.13 4.25 -6.18
C ILE A 470 4.35 4.21 -5.26
N LEU A 471 4.12 4.36 -3.94
CA LEU A 471 5.12 4.20 -2.87
C LEU A 471 6.35 5.13 -2.99
N PRO A 472 6.20 6.47 -3.13
CA PRO A 472 7.33 7.39 -3.00
C PRO A 472 8.03 7.26 -1.64
N SER A 473 9.24 7.79 -1.50
CA SER A 473 9.91 7.93 -0.20
C SER A 473 9.04 8.73 0.78
N TRP A 474 8.96 8.34 2.06
CA TRP A 474 8.02 8.92 3.04
C TRP A 474 8.18 10.43 3.33
N PHE A 475 9.30 11.04 2.91
CA PHE A 475 9.60 12.47 3.01
C PHE A 475 9.31 13.26 1.72
N HIS A 476 8.84 12.58 0.66
CA HIS A 476 8.46 13.16 -0.64
C HIS A 476 7.00 12.82 -0.97
N LEU A 477 6.05 13.41 -0.24
CA LEU A 477 4.62 13.08 -0.31
C LEU A 477 3.76 14.18 -0.96
N SER A 478 4.37 15.14 -1.66
CA SER A 478 3.68 16.28 -2.27
C SER A 478 2.74 15.91 -3.44
N GLU A 479 3.04 14.82 -4.15
CA GLU A 479 2.40 14.46 -5.43
C GLU A 479 1.22 13.45 -5.30
N ALA A 480 0.58 13.34 -4.13
CA ALA A 480 -0.61 12.51 -3.98
C ALA A 480 -1.70 12.90 -4.99
N ARG A 481 -2.15 11.94 -5.83
CA ARG A 481 -3.15 12.19 -6.87
C ARG A 481 -4.25 11.15 -6.88
N PHE A 482 -5.45 11.62 -6.55
CA PHE A 482 -6.67 10.81 -6.43
C PHE A 482 -7.82 11.48 -7.18
N ASP A 483 -7.85 11.38 -8.51
CA ASP A 483 -8.92 11.98 -9.34
C ASP A 483 -10.31 11.38 -9.05
N TRP A 484 -10.38 10.26 -8.29
CA TRP A 484 -11.62 9.71 -7.75
C TRP A 484 -12.24 10.54 -6.62
N LEU A 485 -11.53 11.54 -6.06
CA LEU A 485 -12.10 12.45 -5.04
C LEU A 485 -13.35 13.18 -5.54
N GLU A 486 -13.45 13.44 -6.85
CA GLU A 486 -14.60 14.08 -7.48
C GLU A 486 -15.79 13.09 -7.72
N TYR A 487 -15.66 11.81 -7.33
CA TYR A 487 -16.70 10.80 -7.52
C TYR A 487 -17.62 10.71 -6.28
N PRO A 488 -18.96 10.81 -6.43
CA PRO A 488 -19.88 10.87 -5.28
C PRO A 488 -19.86 9.60 -4.43
N GLN A 489 -19.51 8.43 -4.99
CA GLN A 489 -19.36 7.18 -4.24
C GLN A 489 -18.28 7.24 -3.14
N THR A 490 -17.38 8.23 -3.15
CA THR A 490 -16.31 8.35 -2.12
C THR A 490 -16.77 9.03 -0.83
N LEU A 491 -17.94 9.67 -0.85
CA LEU A 491 -18.63 10.19 0.33
C LEU A 491 -19.39 9.09 1.10
N GLU A 492 -19.58 7.93 0.50
CA GLU A 492 -20.32 6.80 1.07
C GLU A 492 -19.51 6.09 2.17
N PRO A 493 -20.18 5.52 3.20
CA PRO A 493 -19.52 4.69 4.21
C PRO A 493 -19.02 3.37 3.61
N PHE A 494 -17.98 2.79 4.22
CA PHE A 494 -17.45 1.49 3.80
C PHE A 494 -18.45 0.35 4.00
N SER A 495 -18.52 -0.55 3.00
CA SER A 495 -19.24 -1.81 3.16
C SER A 495 -18.53 -2.75 4.16
N PRO A 496 -19.23 -3.72 4.77
CA PRO A 496 -18.61 -4.67 5.70
C PRO A 496 -17.42 -5.45 5.11
N ALA A 497 -17.44 -5.71 3.79
CA ALA A 497 -16.33 -6.35 3.09
C ALA A 497 -15.10 -5.42 2.96
N ALA A 498 -15.32 -4.12 2.73
CA ALA A 498 -14.24 -3.13 2.72
C ALA A 498 -13.62 -2.96 4.13
N MET A 499 -14.45 -2.92 5.19
CA MET A 499 -13.96 -2.87 6.57
C MET A 499 -13.14 -4.12 6.93
N GLN A 500 -13.58 -5.33 6.54
CA GLN A 500 -12.82 -6.56 6.74
C GLN A 500 -11.48 -6.57 5.98
N TYR A 501 -11.43 -6.01 4.77
CA TYR A 501 -10.17 -5.81 4.03
C TYR A 501 -9.21 -4.88 4.79
N ILE A 502 -9.69 -3.76 5.33
CA ILE A 502 -8.89 -2.79 6.08
C ILE A 502 -8.38 -3.40 7.40
N GLU A 503 -9.25 -4.09 8.15
CA GLU A 503 -8.91 -4.77 9.41
C GLU A 503 -7.80 -5.81 9.20
N ALA A 504 -7.86 -6.56 8.10
CA ALA A 504 -6.90 -7.61 7.75
C ALA A 504 -5.53 -7.11 7.24
N LEU A 505 -5.31 -5.80 7.07
CA LEU A 505 -4.02 -5.27 6.62
C LEU A 505 -2.93 -5.42 7.71
N ASP A 506 -1.79 -5.97 7.32
CA ASP A 506 -0.64 -6.27 8.17
C ASP A 506 0.62 -5.61 7.58
N ALA A 507 0.99 -4.47 8.15
CA ALA A 507 2.05 -3.61 7.62
C ALA A 507 3.43 -4.27 7.66
N GLU A 508 3.74 -5.13 8.64
CA GLU A 508 5.05 -5.79 8.73
C GLU A 508 5.15 -6.99 7.78
N ARG A 509 4.08 -7.77 7.66
CA ARG A 509 4.02 -8.90 6.73
C ARG A 509 4.04 -8.45 5.28
N ASP A 510 3.48 -7.27 4.99
CA ASP A 510 3.59 -6.63 3.67
C ASP A 510 4.94 -5.92 3.50
N ALA A 511 5.51 -5.27 4.52
CA ALA A 511 6.88 -4.72 4.47
C ALA A 511 7.92 -5.80 4.13
N LYS A 512 7.88 -6.97 4.80
CA LYS A 512 8.72 -8.13 4.44
C LYS A 512 8.52 -8.58 2.98
N THR A 513 7.31 -8.39 2.44
CA THR A 513 6.99 -8.75 1.05
C THR A 513 7.55 -7.73 0.07
N LEU A 514 7.39 -6.42 0.33
CA LEU A 514 7.97 -5.35 -0.49
C LEU A 514 9.50 -5.38 -0.52
N ARG A 515 10.13 -5.63 0.64
CA ARG A 515 11.58 -5.89 0.75
C ARG A 515 12.01 -7.05 -0.15
N SER A 516 11.23 -8.14 -0.16
CA SER A 516 11.49 -9.29 -1.03
C SER A 516 11.28 -9.04 -2.53
N LEU A 517 10.66 -7.92 -2.92
CA LEU A 517 10.57 -7.46 -4.31
C LEU A 517 11.70 -6.49 -4.69
N GLY A 518 12.38 -5.87 -3.72
CA GLY A 518 13.43 -4.87 -3.93
C GLY A 518 12.96 -3.41 -3.78
N ILE A 519 11.79 -3.16 -3.19
CA ILE A 519 11.34 -1.81 -2.85
C ILE A 519 12.20 -1.25 -1.70
N ARG A 520 12.69 -0.01 -1.84
CA ARG A 520 13.54 0.69 -0.86
C ARG A 520 12.86 0.88 0.51
N GLU A 521 13.62 0.85 1.60
CA GLU A 521 13.09 0.95 2.97
C GLU A 521 12.28 2.24 3.22
N GLU A 522 12.69 3.35 2.63
CA GLU A 522 11.97 4.63 2.75
C GLU A 522 10.63 4.63 2.00
N CYS A 523 10.46 3.75 1.00
CA CYS A 523 9.19 3.50 0.32
C CYS A 523 8.35 2.44 1.08
N VAL A 524 8.99 1.48 1.73
CA VAL A 524 8.33 0.54 2.67
C VAL A 524 7.80 1.28 3.90
N THR A 525 8.50 2.31 4.36
CA THR A 525 8.07 3.23 5.43
C THR A 525 6.78 3.95 5.04
N THR A 526 6.64 4.39 3.78
CA THR A 526 5.39 4.96 3.25
C THR A 526 4.22 3.98 3.32
N LEU A 527 4.42 2.69 2.98
CA LEU A 527 3.38 1.66 3.17
C LEU A 527 2.97 1.54 4.64
N LYS A 528 3.94 1.51 5.58
CA LYS A 528 3.65 1.43 7.02
C LYS A 528 2.83 2.63 7.51
N ILE A 529 3.22 3.85 7.12
CA ILE A 529 2.51 5.09 7.42
C ILE A 529 1.08 5.07 6.87
N CYS A 530 0.91 4.72 5.59
CA CYS A 530 -0.41 4.72 4.95
C CYS A 530 -1.33 3.62 5.49
N THR A 531 -0.77 2.46 5.86
CA THR A 531 -1.54 1.38 6.50
C THR A 531 -1.99 1.77 7.92
N LEU A 532 -1.13 2.43 8.70
CA LEU A 532 -1.49 2.99 10.01
C LEU A 532 -2.61 4.01 9.86
N PHE A 533 -2.43 5.03 9.01
CA PHE A 533 -3.43 6.06 8.72
C PHE A 533 -4.78 5.48 8.29
N LEU A 534 -4.78 4.57 7.31
CA LEU A 534 -5.99 3.95 6.79
C LEU A 534 -6.78 3.20 7.87
N LYS A 535 -6.10 2.40 8.71
CA LYS A 535 -6.77 1.64 9.79
C LYS A 535 -7.33 2.57 10.88
N LEU A 536 -6.59 3.60 11.28
CA LEU A 536 -7.06 4.59 12.27
C LEU A 536 -8.27 5.37 11.75
N ALA A 537 -8.21 5.90 10.52
CA ALA A 537 -9.27 6.68 9.93
C ALA A 537 -10.54 5.86 9.66
N ALA A 538 -10.40 4.61 9.19
CA ALA A 538 -11.54 3.70 8.99
C ALA A 538 -12.21 3.31 10.32
N THR A 539 -11.43 3.06 11.38
CA THR A 539 -11.95 2.78 12.73
C THR A 539 -12.74 3.95 13.30
N GLN A 540 -12.35 5.19 12.95
CA GLN A 540 -13.07 6.42 13.30
C GLN A 540 -14.18 6.80 12.28
N GLY A 541 -14.61 5.86 11.42
CA GLY A 541 -15.73 6.04 10.49
C GLY A 541 -15.51 7.05 9.36
N LYS A 542 -14.26 7.43 9.07
CA LYS A 542 -13.94 8.39 8.00
C LYS A 542 -14.17 7.76 6.62
N THR A 543 -14.70 8.55 5.69
CA THR A 543 -14.96 8.16 4.30
C THR A 543 -13.70 8.27 3.43
N LEU A 544 -13.71 7.68 2.24
CA LEU A 544 -12.61 7.81 1.27
C LEU A 544 -12.37 9.26 0.83
N HIS A 545 -13.45 10.03 0.68
CA HIS A 545 -13.35 11.46 0.40
C HIS A 545 -12.57 12.19 1.51
N TRP A 546 -12.84 11.87 2.79
CA TRP A 546 -12.09 12.43 3.91
C TRP A 546 -10.62 11.99 3.89
N MET A 547 -10.35 10.69 3.67
CA MET A 547 -8.99 10.14 3.64
C MET A 547 -8.15 10.75 2.52
N GLY A 548 -8.69 10.85 1.30
CA GLY A 548 -7.98 11.42 0.17
C GLY A 548 -7.65 12.90 0.39
N ASN A 549 -8.60 13.71 0.84
CA ASN A 549 -8.35 15.13 1.15
C ASN A 549 -7.36 15.35 2.31
N PHE A 550 -7.20 14.38 3.22
CA PHE A 550 -6.16 14.43 4.27
C PHE A 550 -4.74 14.20 3.72
N MET A 551 -4.63 13.45 2.61
CA MET A 551 -3.37 13.06 1.97
C MET A 551 -2.97 13.96 0.80
N THR A 552 -3.92 14.53 0.06
CA THR A 552 -3.64 15.48 -1.03
C THR A 552 -3.30 16.86 -0.49
N ARG A 553 -2.43 17.58 -1.19
CA ARG A 553 -2.21 19.01 -0.95
C ARG A 553 -3.36 19.86 -1.51
N ASP A 554 -3.57 21.00 -0.87
CA ASP A 554 -4.63 21.95 -1.23
C ASP A 554 -4.16 22.97 -2.29
N GLY A 555 -5.13 23.60 -2.97
CA GLY A 555 -4.87 24.71 -3.88
C GLY A 555 -3.88 24.39 -5.01
N CYS A 556 -2.73 25.08 -5.00
CA CYS A 556 -1.66 24.97 -6.00
C CYS A 556 -0.47 24.11 -5.52
N PHE A 557 -0.71 23.12 -4.63
CA PHE A 557 0.30 22.23 -4.04
C PHE A 557 1.36 22.91 -3.14
N GLN A 558 1.25 24.22 -2.91
CA GLN A 558 2.26 24.99 -2.17
C GLN A 558 2.45 24.52 -0.73
N GLU A 559 1.35 24.36 0.01
CA GLU A 559 1.38 23.95 1.42
C GLU A 559 1.33 22.42 1.59
N PRO A 560 1.97 21.85 2.63
CA PRO A 560 1.93 20.42 2.89
C PRO A 560 0.53 19.91 3.25
N SER A 561 0.26 18.66 2.89
CA SER A 561 -0.97 17.95 3.27
C SER A 561 -1.06 17.70 4.78
N ARG A 562 -2.26 17.36 5.28
CA ARG A 562 -2.47 17.06 6.71
C ARG A 562 -1.68 15.84 7.16
N LEU A 563 -1.47 14.86 6.28
CA LEU A 563 -0.56 13.73 6.53
C LEU A 563 0.90 14.16 6.63
N GLU A 564 1.37 15.03 5.72
CA GLU A 564 2.73 15.57 5.75
C GLU A 564 3.02 16.38 7.02
N LEU A 565 2.07 17.20 7.49
CA LEU A 565 2.18 17.94 8.75
C LEU A 565 2.21 17.00 9.97
N ALA A 566 1.40 15.94 9.97
CA ALA A 566 1.42 14.93 11.04
C ALA A 566 2.76 14.17 11.08
N ILE A 567 3.33 13.85 9.91
CA ILE A 567 4.67 13.26 9.77
C ILE A 567 5.74 14.22 10.30
N GLN A 568 5.66 15.51 9.98
CA GLN A 568 6.59 16.52 10.51
C GLN A 568 6.52 16.63 12.04
N SER A 569 5.32 16.72 12.60
CA SER A 569 5.11 16.73 14.05
C SER A 569 5.60 15.44 14.74
N ALA A 570 5.51 14.29 14.06
CA ALA A 570 6.06 13.03 14.56
C ALA A 570 7.60 13.01 14.52
N CYS A 571 8.21 13.56 13.46
CA CYS A 571 9.66 13.72 13.34
C CYS A 571 10.23 14.61 14.45
N GLU A 572 9.67 15.81 14.65
CA GLU A 572 10.09 16.78 15.67
C GLU A 572 10.08 16.13 17.07
N ARG A 573 8.95 15.55 17.46
CA ARG A 573 8.77 14.87 18.76
C ARG A 573 9.66 13.63 18.93
N SER A 574 10.15 13.04 17.84
CA SER A 574 11.05 11.87 17.83
C SER A 574 12.54 12.24 17.67
N GLY A 575 12.89 13.52 17.60
CA GLY A 575 14.26 13.98 17.39
C GLY A 575 14.82 13.71 15.97
N ILE A 576 13.94 13.55 14.98
CA ILE A 576 14.31 13.36 13.56
C ILE A 576 14.36 14.73 12.87
N PRO A 577 15.49 15.12 12.26
CA PRO A 577 15.64 16.42 11.58
C PRO A 577 14.98 16.37 10.19
N TYR A 578 13.65 16.56 10.17
CA TYR A 578 12.86 16.73 8.96
C TYR A 578 12.13 18.08 8.98
N THR A 579 12.28 18.87 7.93
CA THR A 579 11.75 20.24 7.82
C THR A 579 11.25 20.53 6.41
N PHE A 580 10.21 21.33 6.27
CA PHE A 580 9.86 21.90 4.97
C PHE A 580 10.73 23.12 4.64
N LYS A 581 11.07 23.27 3.35
CA LYS A 581 11.62 24.51 2.79
C LYS A 581 10.92 24.85 1.47
N PRO A 582 10.64 26.12 1.18
CA PRO A 582 10.04 26.52 -0.10
C PRO A 582 11.06 26.36 -1.23
N ASN A 583 10.64 25.73 -2.33
CA ASN A 583 11.40 25.73 -3.58
C ASN A 583 11.20 27.06 -4.35
N LYS A 584 11.79 27.18 -5.54
CA LYS A 584 11.73 28.38 -6.41
C LYS A 584 10.32 28.79 -6.89
N PHE A 585 9.29 28.00 -6.59
CA PHE A 585 7.88 28.24 -6.90
C PHE A 585 7.03 28.47 -5.63
N ASP A 586 7.67 28.70 -4.48
CA ASP A 586 7.01 28.87 -3.17
C ASP A 586 6.19 27.62 -2.77
N GLU A 587 6.72 26.44 -3.11
CA GLU A 587 6.16 25.14 -2.77
C GLU A 587 7.02 24.47 -1.70
N GLN A 588 6.41 24.11 -0.57
CA GLN A 588 7.08 23.49 0.56
C GLN A 588 7.53 22.07 0.20
N ARG A 589 8.85 21.83 0.10
CA ARG A 589 9.45 20.51 -0.15
C ARG A 589 10.07 19.96 1.14
N GLY A 590 9.90 18.67 1.38
CA GLY A 590 10.34 18.00 2.61
C GLY A 590 11.83 17.65 2.55
N GLU A 591 12.63 18.20 3.45
CA GLU A 591 14.08 17.93 3.55
C GLU A 591 14.41 17.11 4.80
N ILE A 592 15.24 16.08 4.60
CA ILE A 592 15.90 15.26 5.64
C ILE A 592 17.28 14.84 5.14
N GLU A 593 18.25 14.70 6.05
CA GLU A 593 19.57 14.14 5.73
C GLU A 593 19.43 12.69 5.20
N ILE A 594 20.01 12.42 4.02
CA ILE A 594 20.03 11.06 3.45
C ILE A 594 21.01 10.18 4.25
N GLY A 595 20.47 9.19 4.95
CA GLY A 595 21.23 8.33 5.85
C GLY A 595 20.31 7.37 6.60
N VAL A 596 20.62 7.08 7.87
CA VAL A 596 19.87 6.10 8.68
C VAL A 596 18.38 6.46 8.81
N LEU A 597 18.05 7.71 9.17
CA LEU A 597 16.68 8.10 9.54
C LEU A 597 15.77 8.32 8.33
N SER A 598 16.29 8.86 7.22
CA SER A 598 15.52 8.98 5.98
C SER A 598 15.19 7.59 5.40
N ARG A 599 16.14 6.65 5.45
CA ARG A 599 15.93 5.26 5.04
C ARG A 599 14.90 4.56 5.92
N ARG A 600 15.03 4.70 7.25
CA ARG A 600 14.17 4.01 8.22
C ARG A 600 14.06 4.79 9.54
N PRO A 601 12.91 5.37 9.89
CA PRO A 601 12.67 5.94 11.22
C PRO A 601 12.45 4.83 12.28
N PRO A 602 12.79 5.09 13.56
CA PRO A 602 12.56 4.15 14.67
C PRO A 602 11.07 4.02 15.03
N ASN A 603 10.71 3.02 15.84
CA ASN A 603 9.31 2.79 16.22
C ASN A 603 8.67 3.93 17.03
N GLU A 604 9.44 4.74 17.77
CA GLU A 604 8.88 5.91 18.50
C GLU A 604 8.25 6.94 17.56
N PHE A 605 8.76 7.07 16.32
CA PHE A 605 8.12 7.88 15.28
C PHE A 605 6.73 7.33 14.92
N PHE A 606 6.59 6.01 14.77
CA PHE A 606 5.29 5.39 14.48
C PHE A 606 4.31 5.51 15.67
N LEU A 607 4.77 5.31 16.90
CA LEU A 607 3.97 5.48 18.12
C LEU A 607 3.53 6.94 18.33
N THR A 608 4.37 7.90 17.95
CA THR A 608 4.06 9.33 18.01
C THR A 608 3.11 9.73 16.89
N LEU A 609 3.32 9.23 15.67
CA LEU A 609 2.46 9.45 14.52
C LEU A 609 1.05 8.86 14.74
N GLU A 610 0.93 7.68 15.37
CA GLU A 610 -0.37 7.09 15.74
C GLU A 610 -1.19 8.03 16.62
N ARG A 611 -0.58 8.62 17.66
CA ARG A 611 -1.22 9.59 18.56
C ARG A 611 -1.63 10.86 17.80
N LEU A 612 -0.73 11.43 17.01
CA LEU A 612 -0.98 12.64 16.22
C LEU A 612 -2.09 12.44 15.17
N LEU A 613 -2.12 11.28 14.51
CA LEU A 613 -3.20 10.94 13.58
C LEU A 613 -4.52 10.75 14.32
N LEU A 614 -4.56 10.06 15.46
CA LEU A 614 -5.76 9.95 16.28
C LEU A 614 -6.29 11.32 16.73
N GLU A 615 -5.42 12.23 17.17
CA GLU A 615 -5.75 13.62 17.50
C GLU A 615 -6.33 14.37 16.27
N ALA A 616 -5.68 14.26 15.10
CA ALA A 616 -6.08 14.95 13.86
C ALA A 616 -7.33 14.36 13.18
N ILE A 617 -7.64 13.08 13.42
CA ILE A 617 -8.86 12.39 12.96
C ILE A 617 -10.06 12.73 13.88
N SER A 618 -9.84 12.83 15.19
CA SER A 618 -10.89 12.99 16.20
C SER A 618 -11.30 14.46 16.45
N SER A 619 -10.37 15.40 16.29
CA SER A 619 -10.65 16.85 16.36
C SER A 619 -11.53 17.33 15.20
N ASP A 620 -11.35 16.71 14.04
CA ASP A 620 -12.03 17.02 12.79
C ASP A 620 -13.42 16.36 12.75
N LYS A 621 -14.43 17.02 13.35
CA LYS A 621 -15.82 16.58 13.25
C LYS A 621 -16.32 16.80 11.82
N SER A 622 -16.82 15.71 11.22
CA SER A 622 -17.28 15.58 9.83
C SER A 622 -18.27 16.64 9.39
#